data_AF-A0A973LWX6-F1
#
_entry.id   AF-A0A973LWX6-F1
#
_cell.length_a   1.000
_cell.length_b   1.000
_cell.length_c   1.000
_cell.angle_alpha   90.00
_cell.angle_beta   90.00
_cell.angle_gamma   90.00
#
_symmetry.space_group_name_H-M   'P 1'
#
loop_
_entity.id
_entity.type
_entity.pdbx_description
1 polymer ?
#
loop_
_entity_poly.entity_id
_entity_poly.type
_entity_poly.pdbx_seq_one_letter_code
_entity_poly.pdbx_strand_id
1 'polypeptide(L)'
;MSMHRWRILPALVAAAVLVPAPAALADPTPASEGKVLDTADALAAPVPVPDVPNGISGDKVLVVGLDGLRHDRIAPADAPNLDALISGGTYGTSLLYTNPMAATSSGPGWSTIATGVWPDLHGVKDNTFAGKHYDRYPDFLTRLESTNPAYSTYAALDWKPLGDQGTFGPAIDARVVLDGDTNGYPAEDERVTQVSETVLRTENPDAAFVYLGAIDIEGHDSGAASAAYLTAIHDADARIGRLLAAVRARPAYASERWTVVVATDHGHTDAGGHGGSSIEERRTFVLASGPGIAAGARPADTRLVDVTGAVFRGLGLAVPAGIDGRRID
;
A
#
# COMPACT_ATOMS: atom_id res chain seq x y z
N MET A 1 -12.11 69.96 -42.03
CA MET A 1 -11.66 70.79 -40.89
C MET A 1 -12.67 70.59 -39.77
N SER A 2 -12.39 70.40 -38.49
CA SER A 2 -11.20 70.26 -37.67
C SER A 2 -11.75 70.16 -36.23
N MET A 3 -11.15 69.32 -35.39
CA MET A 3 -11.12 69.42 -33.90
C MET A 3 -12.47 69.29 -33.12
N HIS A 4 -12.68 68.16 -32.45
CA HIS A 4 -12.36 67.90 -31.03
C HIS A 4 -13.47 68.29 -30.05
N ARG A 5 -14.10 67.28 -29.44
CA ARG A 5 -14.60 67.36 -28.06
C ARG A 5 -14.27 66.06 -27.32
N TRP A 6 -13.54 66.23 -26.23
CA TRP A 6 -13.08 65.22 -25.30
C TRP A 6 -14.25 64.77 -24.41
N ARG A 7 -14.33 63.46 -24.13
CA ARG A 7 -15.16 62.90 -23.05
C ARG A 7 -14.24 62.40 -21.94
N ILE A 8 -14.50 62.91 -20.74
CA ILE A 8 -13.87 62.54 -19.48
C ILE A 8 -14.51 61.22 -19.00
N LEU A 9 -13.68 60.23 -18.65
CA LEU A 9 -14.06 59.08 -17.81
C LEU A 9 -13.22 59.15 -16.52
N PRO A 10 -13.81 58.83 -15.35
CA PRO A 10 -13.10 58.92 -14.07
C PRO A 10 -12.14 57.75 -13.89
N ALA A 11 -10.97 58.03 -13.30
CA ALA A 11 -10.03 57.02 -12.85
C ALA A 11 -10.58 56.29 -11.62
N LEU A 12 -10.75 54.97 -11.72
CA LEU A 12 -10.94 54.10 -10.55
C LEU A 12 -9.58 53.90 -9.87
N VAL A 13 -9.52 54.22 -8.58
CA VAL A 13 -8.41 53.87 -7.69
C VAL A 13 -8.55 52.39 -7.33
N ALA A 14 -7.63 51.54 -7.80
CA ALA A 14 -7.52 50.16 -7.36
C ALA A 14 -6.70 50.11 -6.06
N ALA A 15 -7.33 49.75 -4.95
CA ALA A 15 -6.62 49.41 -3.71
C ALA A 15 -5.97 48.03 -3.88
N ALA A 16 -4.63 47.99 -3.88
CA ALA A 16 -3.88 46.74 -3.87
C ALA A 16 -4.02 46.08 -2.48
N VAL A 17 -4.67 44.92 -2.42
CA VAL A 17 -4.63 44.03 -1.26
C VAL A 17 -3.29 43.28 -1.32
N LEU A 18 -2.39 43.55 -0.36
CA LEU A 18 -1.19 42.74 -0.17
C LEU A 18 -1.61 41.36 0.36
N VAL A 19 -1.38 40.33 -0.44
CA VAL A 19 -1.39 38.93 0.02
C VAL A 19 0.02 38.63 0.54
N PRO A 20 0.19 38.17 1.80
CA PRO A 20 1.52 37.82 2.31
C PRO A 20 2.05 36.58 1.58
N ALA A 21 3.34 36.60 1.22
CA ALA A 21 4.04 35.45 0.66
C ALA A 21 4.06 34.28 1.67
N PRO A 22 3.97 33.02 1.21
CA PRO A 22 4.10 31.88 2.09
C PRO A 22 5.51 31.85 2.70
N ALA A 23 5.57 31.58 4.01
CA ALA A 23 6.82 31.38 4.71
C ALA A 23 7.57 30.19 4.07
N ALA A 24 8.86 30.38 3.77
CA ALA A 24 9.72 29.33 3.31
C ALA A 24 9.78 28.20 4.37
N LEU A 25 9.36 27.00 3.99
CA LEU A 25 9.55 25.80 4.78
C LEU A 25 11.05 25.50 4.81
N ALA A 26 11.58 25.26 6.01
CA ALA A 26 12.97 24.85 6.20
C ALA A 26 13.23 23.51 5.50
N ASP A 27 14.44 23.37 4.95
CA ASP A 27 14.90 22.14 4.30
C ASP A 27 14.71 20.91 5.22
N PRO A 28 14.27 19.75 4.69
CA PRO A 28 14.16 18.53 5.48
C PRO A 28 15.55 18.08 5.94
N THR A 29 15.66 17.82 7.24
CA THR A 29 16.79 17.10 7.84
C THR A 29 17.00 15.75 7.15
N PRO A 30 18.25 15.32 6.90
CA PRO A 30 18.51 14.01 6.32
C PRO A 30 17.96 12.90 7.23
N ALA A 31 17.36 11.87 6.62
CA ALA A 31 16.90 10.68 7.32
C ALA A 31 18.06 10.01 8.07
N SER A 32 17.82 9.55 9.30
CA SER A 32 18.82 8.83 10.08
C SER A 32 19.18 7.48 9.42
N GLU A 33 20.48 7.20 9.28
CA GLU A 33 21.08 6.04 8.58
C GLU A 33 20.66 4.64 9.09
N GLY A 34 19.78 4.52 10.10
CA GLY A 34 19.30 3.24 10.65
C GLY A 34 17.87 2.81 10.28
N LYS A 35 17.09 3.63 9.56
CA LYS A 35 15.65 3.37 9.30
C LYS A 35 15.35 2.53 8.05
N VAL A 36 16.33 2.35 7.17
CA VAL A 36 16.15 1.62 5.89
C VAL A 36 17.26 0.60 5.73
N LEU A 37 16.88 -0.66 5.52
CA LEU A 37 17.78 -1.71 5.09
C LEU A 37 17.59 -1.93 3.57
N ASP A 38 18.53 -1.42 2.77
CA ASP A 38 18.66 -1.73 1.35
C ASP A 38 19.74 -2.79 1.18
N THR A 39 19.35 -4.02 0.81
CA THR A 39 20.31 -5.10 0.56
C THR A 39 20.48 -5.30 -0.94
N ALA A 40 21.38 -4.53 -1.54
CA ALA A 40 21.80 -4.71 -2.92
C ALA A 40 22.62 -6.00 -3.15
N ASP A 41 23.10 -6.65 -2.07
CA ASP A 41 24.04 -7.79 -2.17
C ASP A 41 23.40 -9.16 -1.87
N ALA A 42 23.62 -10.08 -2.83
CA ALA A 42 23.52 -11.54 -2.84
C ALA A 42 22.57 -12.24 -1.84
N LEU A 43 21.66 -13.06 -2.40
CA LEU A 43 20.72 -14.01 -1.75
C LEU A 43 21.29 -14.96 -0.67
N ALA A 44 22.61 -14.93 -0.39
CA ALA A 44 23.29 -15.85 0.49
C ALA A 44 23.24 -15.48 1.98
N ALA A 45 22.91 -14.23 2.33
CA ALA A 45 22.83 -13.78 3.73
C ALA A 45 21.38 -13.53 4.18
N PRO A 46 20.99 -13.94 5.40
CA PRO A 46 19.71 -13.55 5.99
C PRO A 46 19.58 -12.03 6.00
N VAL A 47 18.40 -11.52 5.66
CA VAL A 47 18.10 -10.09 5.78
C VAL A 47 18.18 -9.72 7.27
N PRO A 48 18.95 -8.69 7.65
CA PRO A 48 18.99 -8.24 9.03
C PRO A 48 17.59 -7.83 9.50
N VAL A 49 17.25 -8.16 10.74
CA VAL A 49 16.03 -7.65 11.36
C VAL A 49 16.25 -6.17 11.63
N PRO A 50 15.42 -5.25 11.09
CA PRO A 50 15.57 -3.83 11.37
C PRO A 50 15.23 -3.53 12.83
N ASP A 51 15.79 -2.45 13.36
CA ASP A 51 15.39 -1.93 14.67
C ASP A 51 14.00 -1.30 14.54
N VAL A 52 13.02 -1.89 15.23
CA VAL A 52 11.62 -1.44 15.21
C VAL A 52 11.29 -0.94 16.61
N PRO A 53 10.93 0.35 16.80
CA PRO A 53 10.54 0.87 18.11
C PRO A 53 9.42 0.04 18.73
N ASN A 54 9.38 -0.02 20.06
CA ASN A 54 8.29 -0.72 20.73
C ASN A 54 6.99 0.08 20.60
N GLY A 55 6.02 -0.50 19.89
CA GLY A 55 4.68 0.07 19.73
C GLY A 55 3.91 0.16 21.04
N ILE A 56 2.91 1.04 21.04
CA ILE A 56 2.15 1.43 22.23
C ILE A 56 0.74 0.83 22.27
N SER A 57 0.29 0.20 21.19
CA SER A 57 -1.10 -0.22 21.03
C SER A 57 -1.27 -1.72 21.29
N GLY A 58 -2.36 -2.07 21.98
CA GLY A 58 -2.86 -3.46 22.01
C GLY A 58 -3.64 -3.83 20.75
N ASP A 59 -4.08 -2.84 19.99
CA ASP A 59 -4.69 -3.00 18.68
C ASP A 59 -3.58 -2.96 17.62
N LYS A 60 -3.53 -3.97 16.75
CA LYS A 60 -2.43 -4.20 15.81
C LYS A 60 -2.96 -4.40 14.41
N VAL A 61 -2.21 -3.93 13.41
CA VAL A 61 -2.59 -4.09 11.99
C VAL A 61 -1.46 -4.72 11.19
N LEU A 62 -1.80 -5.73 10.40
CA LEU A 62 -0.95 -6.28 9.34
C LEU A 62 -1.66 -6.10 8.01
N VAL A 63 -1.03 -5.38 7.07
CA VAL A 63 -1.47 -5.29 5.68
C VAL A 63 -0.52 -6.12 4.82
N VAL A 64 -1.07 -7.05 4.03
CA VAL A 64 -0.31 -7.85 3.06
C VAL A 64 -0.74 -7.47 1.65
N GLY A 65 0.19 -7.01 0.85
CA GLY A 65 0.01 -6.70 -0.56
C GLY A 65 0.45 -7.86 -1.44
N LEU A 66 -0.42 -8.29 -2.36
CA LEU A 66 -0.12 -9.33 -3.36
C LEU A 66 -0.19 -8.68 -4.76
N ASP A 67 0.97 -8.42 -5.37
CA ASP A 67 1.03 -7.72 -6.65
C ASP A 67 0.41 -8.54 -7.78
N GLY A 68 -0.41 -7.89 -8.60
CA GLY A 68 -1.00 -8.47 -9.81
C GLY A 68 -1.95 -9.65 -9.58
N LEU A 69 -2.36 -9.96 -8.35
CA LEU A 69 -3.18 -11.13 -8.03
C LEU A 69 -4.62 -10.99 -8.53
N ARG A 70 -4.99 -11.85 -9.48
CA ARG A 70 -6.39 -11.98 -9.90
C ARG A 70 -7.20 -12.79 -8.91
N HIS A 71 -8.17 -12.11 -8.32
CA HIS A 71 -9.05 -12.68 -7.30
C HIS A 71 -9.87 -13.90 -7.78
N ASP A 72 -10.12 -14.04 -9.09
CA ASP A 72 -10.79 -15.21 -9.69
C ASP A 72 -9.86 -16.43 -9.84
N ARG A 73 -8.56 -16.27 -9.57
CA ARG A 73 -7.55 -17.32 -9.62
C ARG A 73 -7.19 -17.89 -8.26
N ILE A 74 -7.70 -17.33 -7.16
CA ILE A 74 -7.46 -17.81 -5.78
C ILE A 74 -7.94 -19.25 -5.61
N ALA A 75 -9.22 -19.55 -5.89
CA ALA A 75 -9.75 -20.89 -5.71
C ALA A 75 -9.09 -21.96 -6.60
N PRO A 76 -8.82 -21.70 -7.90
CA PRO A 76 -8.03 -22.62 -8.73
C PRO A 76 -6.59 -22.84 -8.27
N ALA A 77 -6.02 -21.93 -7.48
CA ALA A 77 -4.64 -22.02 -6.99
C ALA A 77 -4.48 -22.86 -5.72
N ASP A 78 -5.56 -23.40 -5.14
CA ASP A 78 -5.51 -24.14 -3.87
C ASP A 78 -4.87 -23.29 -2.75
N ALA A 79 -5.46 -22.13 -2.46
CA ALA A 79 -4.93 -21.14 -1.52
C ALA A 79 -5.69 -21.15 -0.17
N PRO A 80 -5.43 -22.14 0.72
CA PRO A 80 -6.24 -22.36 1.91
C PRO A 80 -6.17 -21.24 2.96
N ASN A 81 -5.07 -20.48 3.05
CA ASN A 81 -4.97 -19.39 4.03
C ASN A 81 -5.82 -18.19 3.60
N LEU A 82 -5.80 -17.85 2.32
CA LEU A 82 -6.67 -16.86 1.68
C LEU A 82 -8.13 -17.31 1.77
N ASP A 83 -8.44 -18.58 1.49
CA ASP A 83 -9.80 -19.11 1.65
C ASP A 83 -10.30 -19.02 3.10
N ALA A 84 -9.44 -19.30 4.07
CA ALA A 84 -9.75 -19.14 5.49
C ALA A 84 -9.98 -17.67 5.88
N LEU A 85 -9.16 -16.75 5.38
CA LEU A 85 -9.36 -15.31 5.60
C LEU A 85 -10.64 -14.82 4.91
N ILE A 86 -10.90 -15.23 3.67
CA ILE A 86 -12.11 -14.88 2.89
C ILE A 86 -13.37 -15.37 3.60
N SER A 87 -13.38 -16.60 4.10
CA SER A 87 -14.53 -17.17 4.81
C SER A 87 -14.70 -16.57 6.21
N GLY A 88 -13.61 -16.33 6.94
CA GLY A 88 -13.61 -15.79 8.30
C GLY A 88 -13.71 -14.27 8.38
N GLY A 89 -13.55 -13.55 7.27
CA GLY A 89 -13.50 -12.10 7.21
C GLY A 89 -14.50 -11.48 6.23
N THR A 90 -14.35 -10.18 6.00
CA THR A 90 -15.08 -9.44 4.97
C THR A 90 -14.24 -9.34 3.72
N TYR A 91 -14.82 -9.70 2.57
CA TYR A 91 -14.12 -9.78 1.29
C TYR A 91 -14.93 -9.07 0.22
N GLY A 92 -14.39 -7.98 -0.31
CA GLY A 92 -15.02 -7.19 -1.37
C GLY A 92 -14.13 -7.12 -2.60
N THR A 93 -14.74 -7.28 -3.78
CA THR A 93 -14.05 -7.12 -5.06
C THR A 93 -14.43 -5.79 -5.70
N SER A 94 -13.53 -5.25 -6.51
CA SER A 94 -13.71 -3.96 -7.16
C SER A 94 -13.05 -3.90 -8.53
N LEU A 95 -13.37 -2.86 -9.29
CA LEU A 95 -12.69 -2.57 -10.55
C LEU A 95 -12.01 -1.22 -10.44
N LEU A 96 -10.74 -1.18 -10.81
CA LEU A 96 -9.99 0.07 -10.94
C LEU A 96 -10.63 1.02 -11.95
N TYR A 97 -10.46 2.31 -11.70
CA TYR A 97 -10.49 3.30 -12.76
C TYR A 97 -9.26 3.13 -13.64
N THR A 98 -9.43 3.27 -14.95
CA THR A 98 -8.38 3.05 -15.95
C THR A 98 -8.23 4.31 -16.81
N ASN A 99 -7.47 4.21 -17.91
CA ASN A 99 -7.25 5.28 -18.85
C ASN A 99 -8.55 6.03 -19.22
N PRO A 100 -8.54 7.38 -19.20
CA PRO A 100 -7.36 8.26 -19.08
C PRO A 100 -6.93 8.64 -17.65
N MET A 101 -7.51 8.05 -16.59
CA MET A 101 -7.16 8.42 -15.21
C MET A 101 -5.76 7.95 -14.83
N ALA A 102 -5.53 6.64 -14.94
CA ALA A 102 -4.26 5.98 -14.69
C ALA A 102 -4.22 4.62 -15.41
N ALA A 103 -3.02 4.10 -15.66
CA ALA A 103 -2.84 2.72 -16.08
C ALA A 103 -3.21 1.76 -14.93
N THR A 104 -3.70 0.56 -15.27
CA THR A 104 -3.87 -0.52 -14.29
C THR A 104 -2.52 -1.20 -14.03
N SER A 105 -1.62 -0.46 -13.37
CA SER A 105 -0.25 -0.90 -13.06
C SER A 105 0.11 -0.62 -11.61
N SER A 106 1.26 -1.13 -11.19
CA SER A 106 1.61 -1.21 -9.77
C SER A 106 1.82 0.14 -9.10
N GLY A 107 2.43 1.11 -9.79
CA GLY A 107 2.60 2.47 -9.27
C GLY A 107 1.28 3.09 -8.81
N PRO A 108 0.28 3.26 -9.71
CA PRO A 108 -1.04 3.78 -9.34
C PRO A 108 -1.78 2.95 -8.29
N GLY A 109 -1.77 1.62 -8.42
CA GLY A 109 -2.49 0.73 -7.51
C GLY A 109 -1.95 0.78 -6.08
N TRP A 110 -0.64 0.62 -5.90
CA TRP A 110 -0.01 0.73 -4.58
C TRP A 110 -0.09 2.14 -3.99
N SER A 111 0.01 3.18 -4.83
CA SER A 111 -0.24 4.56 -4.37
C SER A 111 -1.66 4.72 -3.83
N THR A 112 -2.65 4.14 -4.50
CA THR A 112 -4.06 4.20 -4.07
C THR A 112 -4.24 3.51 -2.71
N ILE A 113 -3.66 2.31 -2.56
CA ILE A 113 -3.71 1.52 -1.31
C ILE A 113 -3.01 2.26 -0.16
N ALA A 114 -1.79 2.73 -0.40
CA ALA A 114 -0.95 3.37 0.60
C ALA A 114 -1.55 4.69 1.07
N THR A 115 -2.04 5.53 0.16
CA THR A 115 -2.46 6.90 0.48
C THR A 115 -3.94 7.03 0.84
N GLY A 116 -4.76 6.05 0.45
CA GLY A 116 -6.21 6.05 0.66
C GLY A 116 -6.98 7.01 -0.25
N VAL A 117 -6.36 7.52 -1.31
CA VAL A 117 -6.98 8.40 -2.31
C VAL A 117 -6.77 7.86 -3.71
N TRP A 118 -7.49 8.38 -4.71
CA TRP A 118 -7.36 7.97 -6.11
C TRP A 118 -6.24 8.71 -6.88
N PRO A 119 -5.86 8.24 -8.10
CA PRO A 119 -4.79 8.85 -8.89
C PRO A 119 -4.94 10.32 -9.27
N ASP A 120 -6.16 10.85 -9.31
CA ASP A 120 -6.41 12.28 -9.50
C ASP A 120 -5.96 13.13 -8.30
N LEU A 121 -5.82 12.52 -7.11
CA LEU A 121 -5.31 13.16 -5.91
C LEU A 121 -3.82 12.86 -5.68
N HIS A 122 -3.42 11.59 -5.54
CA HIS A 122 -2.02 11.24 -5.28
C HIS A 122 -1.10 11.42 -6.50
N GLY A 123 -1.65 11.62 -7.69
CA GLY A 123 -0.93 12.06 -8.90
C GLY A 123 -0.14 10.98 -9.65
N VAL A 124 -0.06 9.77 -9.13
CA VAL A 124 0.66 8.64 -9.77
C VAL A 124 -0.23 7.95 -10.79
N LYS A 125 0.16 8.00 -12.06
CA LYS A 125 -0.66 7.51 -13.19
C LYS A 125 -0.08 6.29 -13.93
N ASP A 126 1.18 5.99 -13.69
CA ASP A 126 1.92 4.85 -14.22
C ASP A 126 3.14 4.55 -13.32
N ASN A 127 3.94 3.55 -13.71
CA ASN A 127 5.10 3.10 -12.94
C ASN A 127 6.30 4.08 -12.99
N THR A 128 6.18 5.25 -13.63
CA THR A 128 7.21 6.30 -13.54
C THR A 128 7.11 7.11 -12.24
N PHE A 129 5.96 7.07 -11.56
CA PHE A 129 5.65 7.90 -10.39
C PHE A 129 5.78 9.42 -10.63
N ALA A 130 5.82 9.84 -11.90
CA ALA A 130 5.87 11.25 -12.25
C ALA A 130 4.59 11.95 -11.80
N GLY A 131 4.74 13.09 -11.12
CA GLY A 131 3.61 13.86 -10.59
C GLY A 131 3.05 13.35 -9.26
N LYS A 132 3.74 12.44 -8.57
CA LYS A 132 3.37 12.01 -7.21
C LYS A 132 3.20 13.19 -6.24
N HIS A 133 2.19 13.14 -5.39
CA HIS A 133 1.86 14.14 -4.38
C HIS A 133 1.87 13.55 -2.95
N TYR A 134 2.88 12.74 -2.63
CA TYR A 134 2.97 12.06 -1.32
C TYR A 134 3.21 12.99 -0.14
N ASP A 135 3.71 14.21 -0.38
CA ASP A 135 3.78 15.28 0.62
C ASP A 135 2.38 15.72 1.10
N ARG A 136 1.42 15.74 0.18
CA ARG A 136 0.02 16.09 0.46
C ARG A 136 -0.82 14.87 0.85
N TYR A 137 -0.53 13.72 0.26
CA TYR A 137 -1.22 12.45 0.51
C TYR A 137 -0.20 11.39 0.92
N PRO A 138 0.32 11.45 2.16
CA PRO A 138 1.26 10.46 2.65
C PRO A 138 0.58 9.10 2.82
N ASP A 139 1.40 8.06 2.88
CA ASP A 139 0.94 6.70 3.14
C ASP A 139 0.39 6.51 4.56
N PHE A 140 -0.37 5.45 4.78
CA PHE A 140 -1.03 5.18 6.05
C PHE A 140 -0.06 4.99 7.22
N LEU A 141 1.17 4.49 7.01
CA LEU A 141 2.17 4.36 8.09
C LEU A 141 2.75 5.73 8.44
N THR A 142 3.15 6.53 7.44
CA THR A 142 3.59 7.92 7.65
C THR A 142 2.51 8.76 8.33
N ARG A 143 1.22 8.53 8.02
CA ARG A 143 0.10 9.21 8.70
C ARG A 143 -0.04 8.81 10.16
N LEU A 144 0.24 7.55 10.52
CA LEU A 144 0.24 7.10 11.91
C LEU A 144 1.35 7.82 12.70
N GLU A 145 2.57 7.84 12.16
CA GLU A 145 3.70 8.58 12.76
C GLU A 145 3.40 10.06 12.95
N SER A 146 2.72 10.68 11.96
CA SER A 146 2.32 12.08 12.03
C SER A 146 1.21 12.34 13.06
N THR A 147 0.38 11.33 13.36
CA THR A 147 -0.69 11.44 14.35
C THR A 147 -0.14 11.31 15.76
N ASN A 148 0.76 10.35 15.96
CA ASN A 148 1.47 10.15 17.22
C ASN A 148 2.80 9.41 16.93
N PRO A 149 3.96 10.04 17.11
CA PRO A 149 5.27 9.44 16.82
C PRO A 149 5.69 8.35 17.83
N ALA A 150 4.79 7.98 18.75
CA ALA A 150 4.96 6.81 19.61
C ALA A 150 4.30 5.55 19.02
N TYR A 151 3.54 5.66 17.93
CA TYR A 151 3.21 4.47 17.13
C TYR A 151 4.49 3.89 16.56
N SER A 152 4.51 2.58 16.40
CA SER A 152 5.62 1.89 15.75
C SER A 152 5.18 1.32 14.41
N THR A 153 5.92 1.66 13.35
CA THR A 153 5.57 1.28 11.98
C THR A 153 6.66 0.50 11.27
N TYR A 154 6.25 -0.50 10.49
CA TYR A 154 7.14 -1.37 9.74
C TYR A 154 6.65 -1.58 8.31
N ALA A 155 7.56 -1.57 7.33
CA ALA A 155 7.26 -2.05 5.99
C ALA A 155 8.37 -2.96 5.43
N ALA A 156 7.99 -3.96 4.65
CA ALA A 156 8.91 -4.80 3.90
C ALA A 156 8.44 -4.97 2.45
N LEU A 157 9.34 -4.72 1.52
CA LEU A 157 9.07 -4.60 0.09
C LEU A 157 10.19 -5.29 -0.69
N ASP A 158 9.88 -5.89 -1.83
CA ASP A 158 10.88 -6.36 -2.80
C ASP A 158 10.73 -5.74 -4.20
N TRP A 159 9.78 -4.82 -4.40
CA TRP A 159 9.79 -3.90 -5.55
C TRP A 159 10.41 -2.55 -5.15
N LYS A 160 11.69 -2.35 -5.49
CA LYS A 160 12.46 -1.14 -5.13
C LYS A 160 11.73 0.19 -5.38
N PRO A 161 11.01 0.38 -6.51
CA PRO A 161 10.28 1.63 -6.76
C PRO A 161 9.31 2.06 -5.64
N LEU A 162 8.69 1.13 -4.89
CA LEU A 162 7.86 1.52 -3.74
C LEU A 162 8.68 2.22 -2.64
N GLY A 163 9.91 1.79 -2.42
CA GLY A 163 10.86 2.42 -1.50
C GLY A 163 11.48 3.69 -2.09
N ASP A 164 12.06 3.59 -3.28
CA ASP A 164 12.81 4.68 -3.94
C ASP A 164 11.93 5.90 -4.25
N GLN A 165 10.66 5.67 -4.58
CA GLN A 165 9.71 6.74 -4.92
C GLN A 165 8.97 7.28 -3.69
N GLY A 166 9.18 6.69 -2.51
CA GLY A 166 8.56 7.10 -1.26
C GLY A 166 7.07 6.79 -1.16
N THR A 167 6.60 5.72 -1.84
CA THR A 167 5.21 5.22 -1.67
C THR A 167 4.96 4.81 -0.23
N PHE A 168 5.99 4.27 0.43
CA PHE A 168 6.06 4.15 1.89
C PHE A 168 7.17 5.09 2.38
N GLY A 169 6.78 6.22 2.95
CA GLY A 169 7.61 7.40 3.15
C GLY A 169 8.71 7.29 4.22
N PRO A 170 9.65 8.26 4.26
CA PRO A 170 10.81 8.22 5.16
C PRO A 170 10.49 8.44 6.64
N ALA A 171 9.25 8.78 6.99
CA ALA A 171 8.83 8.91 8.37
C ALA A 171 8.69 7.56 9.07
N ILE A 172 8.39 6.49 8.33
CA ILE A 172 8.23 5.12 8.82
C ILE A 172 9.47 4.71 9.60
N ASP A 173 9.27 4.03 10.73
CA ASP A 173 10.37 3.70 11.63
C ASP A 173 11.33 2.66 11.07
N ALA A 174 10.80 1.61 10.47
CA ALA A 174 11.61 0.54 9.89
C ALA A 174 11.11 0.14 8.51
N ARG A 175 12.03 0.14 7.53
CA ARG A 175 11.76 -0.36 6.19
C ARG A 175 12.83 -1.33 5.73
N VAL A 176 12.39 -2.46 5.19
CA VAL A 176 13.23 -3.37 4.41
C VAL A 176 12.86 -3.19 2.94
N VAL A 177 13.85 -2.89 2.10
CA VAL A 177 13.67 -2.75 0.66
C VAL A 177 14.65 -3.69 -0.03
N LEU A 178 14.11 -4.76 -0.59
CA LEU A 178 14.85 -5.74 -1.40
C LEU A 178 14.65 -5.44 -2.89
N ASP A 179 15.37 -6.18 -3.74
CA ASP A 179 15.40 -5.94 -5.19
C ASP A 179 15.01 -7.21 -5.97
N GLY A 180 13.70 -7.43 -6.11
CA GLY A 180 13.13 -8.52 -6.88
C GLY A 180 13.43 -8.44 -8.37
N ASP A 181 13.61 -7.24 -8.92
CA ASP A 181 13.98 -7.03 -10.33
C ASP A 181 15.40 -7.56 -10.61
N THR A 182 16.34 -7.34 -9.68
CA THR A 182 17.73 -7.80 -9.81
C THR A 182 17.91 -9.25 -9.34
N ASN A 183 17.31 -9.63 -8.21
CA ASN A 183 17.59 -10.89 -7.51
C ASN A 183 16.52 -11.97 -7.70
N GLY A 184 15.39 -11.63 -8.32
CA GLY A 184 14.26 -12.53 -8.58
C GLY A 184 13.23 -12.54 -7.46
N TYR A 185 12.00 -12.14 -7.79
CA TYR A 185 10.87 -12.04 -6.85
C TYR A 185 10.58 -13.32 -6.05
N PRO A 186 10.60 -14.56 -6.58
CA PRO A 186 10.30 -15.73 -5.75
C PRO A 186 11.26 -15.90 -4.56
N ALA A 187 12.53 -15.53 -4.75
CA ALA A 187 13.54 -15.58 -3.70
C ALA A 187 13.42 -14.38 -2.75
N GLU A 188 13.11 -13.18 -3.28
CA GLU A 188 12.94 -11.99 -2.45
C GLU A 188 11.63 -12.00 -1.66
N ASP A 189 10.51 -12.50 -2.21
CA ASP A 189 9.28 -12.80 -1.47
C ASP A 189 9.57 -13.68 -0.25
N GLU A 190 10.41 -14.71 -0.40
CA GLU A 190 10.83 -15.57 0.72
C GLU A 190 11.64 -14.79 1.75
N ARG A 191 12.58 -13.93 1.32
CA ARG A 191 13.40 -13.11 2.22
C ARG A 191 12.57 -12.05 2.95
N VAL A 192 11.67 -11.35 2.26
CA VAL A 192 10.67 -10.43 2.82
C VAL A 192 9.81 -11.15 3.85
N THR A 193 9.35 -12.37 3.53
CA THR A 193 8.54 -13.17 4.45
C THR A 193 9.33 -13.54 5.71
N GLN A 194 10.58 -14.04 5.57
CA GLN A 194 11.42 -14.44 6.71
C GLN A 194 11.74 -13.29 7.66
N VAL A 195 12.11 -12.12 7.13
CA VAL A 195 12.38 -10.94 7.98
C VAL A 195 11.09 -10.46 8.65
N SER A 196 9.97 -10.45 7.92
CA SER A 196 8.66 -10.05 8.45
C SER A 196 8.16 -11.01 9.52
N GLU A 197 8.34 -12.32 9.38
CA GLU A 197 8.03 -13.31 10.41
C GLU A 197 8.82 -13.06 11.69
N THR A 198 10.08 -12.65 11.56
CA THR A 198 10.92 -12.35 12.72
C THR A 198 10.42 -11.07 13.39
N VAL A 199 10.25 -9.98 12.64
CA VAL A 199 9.71 -8.71 13.16
C VAL A 199 8.35 -8.90 13.82
N LEU A 200 7.41 -9.57 13.14
CA LEU A 200 6.06 -9.81 13.66
C LEU A 200 6.04 -10.72 14.90
N ARG A 201 7.06 -11.56 15.11
CA ARG A 201 7.12 -12.48 16.25
C ARG A 201 7.89 -11.91 17.44
N THR A 202 8.95 -11.13 17.20
CA THR A 202 9.91 -10.71 18.24
C THR A 202 9.89 -9.22 18.53
N GLU A 203 9.56 -8.38 17.54
CA GLU A 203 9.44 -6.94 17.73
C GLU A 203 7.98 -6.54 18.01
N ASN A 204 7.70 -5.25 18.16
CA ASN A 204 6.35 -4.79 18.52
C ASN A 204 5.81 -3.65 17.63
N PRO A 205 5.76 -3.79 16.29
CA PRO A 205 5.09 -2.79 15.45
C PRO A 205 3.61 -2.69 15.81
N ASP A 206 3.04 -1.49 15.75
CA ASP A 206 1.60 -1.27 15.84
C ASP A 206 0.93 -1.49 14.47
N ALA A 207 1.59 -1.10 13.40
CA ALA A 207 1.16 -1.36 12.03
C ALA A 207 2.32 -1.85 11.15
N ALA A 208 2.05 -2.89 10.35
CA ALA A 208 3.01 -3.47 9.41
C ALA A 208 2.42 -3.55 8.00
N PHE A 209 3.25 -3.28 6.99
CA PHE A 209 2.96 -3.57 5.58
C PHE A 209 3.98 -4.57 5.02
N VAL A 210 3.51 -5.64 4.37
CA VAL A 210 4.36 -6.63 3.71
C VAL A 210 3.90 -6.76 2.27
N TYR A 211 4.80 -6.52 1.32
CA TYR A 211 4.55 -6.64 -0.11
C TYR A 211 5.19 -7.92 -0.65
N LEU A 212 4.47 -8.63 -1.53
CA LEU A 212 4.93 -9.82 -2.25
C LEU A 212 4.68 -9.62 -3.74
N GLY A 213 5.75 -9.67 -4.55
CA GLY A 213 5.73 -9.34 -5.98
C GLY A 213 5.76 -10.56 -6.92
N ALA A 214 5.99 -11.78 -6.42
CA ALA A 214 6.22 -12.93 -7.31
C ALA A 214 5.02 -13.33 -8.19
N ILE A 215 3.79 -13.00 -7.78
CA ILE A 215 2.58 -13.29 -8.57
C ILE A 215 2.53 -12.44 -9.84
N ASP A 216 2.86 -11.15 -9.74
CA ASP A 216 2.88 -10.22 -10.88
C ASP A 216 3.93 -10.63 -11.92
N ILE A 217 5.16 -10.92 -11.49
CA ILE A 217 6.21 -11.31 -12.43
C ILE A 217 5.87 -12.62 -13.16
N GLU A 218 5.27 -13.59 -12.47
CA GLU A 218 4.79 -14.82 -13.12
C GLU A 218 3.59 -14.55 -14.04
N GLY A 219 2.75 -13.57 -13.69
CA GLY A 219 1.68 -13.06 -14.54
C GLY A 219 2.21 -12.42 -15.82
N HIS A 220 3.36 -11.75 -15.77
CA HIS A 220 4.07 -11.26 -16.95
C HIS A 220 4.65 -12.39 -17.79
N ASP A 221 5.36 -13.33 -17.17
CA ASP A 221 6.14 -14.36 -17.87
C ASP A 221 5.27 -15.44 -18.51
N SER A 222 4.21 -15.87 -17.81
CA SER A 222 3.40 -17.03 -18.21
C SER A 222 1.92 -16.70 -18.42
N GLY A 223 1.44 -15.54 -17.95
CA GLY A 223 0.05 -15.13 -18.05
C GLY A 223 -0.85 -15.70 -16.95
N ALA A 224 -1.92 -14.95 -16.62
CA ALA A 224 -2.80 -15.30 -15.50
C ALA A 224 -3.64 -16.57 -15.73
N ALA A 225 -3.67 -17.09 -16.96
CA ALA A 225 -4.29 -18.38 -17.26
C ALA A 225 -3.38 -19.60 -17.06
N SER A 226 -2.09 -19.38 -16.79
CA SER A 226 -1.11 -20.45 -16.69
C SER A 226 -1.16 -21.20 -15.36
N ALA A 227 -0.64 -22.43 -15.36
CA ALA A 227 -0.41 -23.20 -14.14
C ALA A 227 0.69 -22.57 -13.27
N ALA A 228 1.69 -21.93 -13.87
CA ALA A 228 2.77 -21.28 -13.14
C ALA A 228 2.25 -20.10 -12.31
N TYR A 229 1.34 -19.30 -12.86
CA TYR A 229 0.64 -18.25 -12.12
C TYR A 229 -0.17 -18.80 -10.93
N LEU A 230 -0.84 -19.95 -11.09
CA LEU A 230 -1.52 -20.61 -9.97
C LEU A 230 -0.53 -21.08 -8.90
N THR A 231 0.63 -21.61 -9.28
CA THR A 231 1.70 -21.96 -8.34
C THR A 231 2.22 -20.74 -7.58
N ALA A 232 2.42 -19.60 -8.25
CA ALA A 232 2.85 -18.36 -7.60
C ALA A 232 1.82 -17.88 -6.55
N ILE A 233 0.51 -17.99 -6.85
CA ILE A 233 -0.56 -17.71 -5.88
C ILE A 233 -0.50 -18.68 -4.69
N HIS A 234 -0.36 -19.98 -4.94
CA HIS A 234 -0.23 -20.99 -3.88
C HIS A 234 0.97 -20.71 -2.96
N ASP A 235 2.11 -20.33 -3.53
CA ASP A 235 3.31 -20.06 -2.75
C ASP A 235 3.18 -18.76 -1.95
N ALA A 236 2.52 -17.73 -2.49
CA ALA A 236 2.18 -16.52 -1.74
C ALA A 236 1.18 -16.79 -0.61
N ASP A 237 0.19 -17.68 -0.83
CA ASP A 237 -0.74 -18.14 0.21
C ASP A 237 0.00 -18.81 1.38
N ALA A 238 0.97 -19.68 1.09
CA ALA A 238 1.80 -20.31 2.11
C ALA A 238 2.59 -19.28 2.94
N ARG A 239 3.07 -18.21 2.30
CA ARG A 239 3.74 -17.07 2.98
C ARG A 239 2.78 -16.30 3.88
N ILE A 240 1.54 -16.05 3.44
CA ILE A 240 0.49 -15.48 4.31
C ILE A 240 0.27 -16.38 5.54
N GLY A 241 0.17 -17.69 5.35
CA GLY A 241 0.05 -18.66 6.44
C GLY A 241 1.16 -18.53 7.48
N ARG A 242 2.41 -18.33 7.03
CA ARG A 242 3.59 -18.09 7.89
C ARG A 242 3.53 -16.75 8.63
N LEU A 243 3.19 -15.65 7.96
CA LEU A 243 3.01 -14.33 8.61
C LEU A 243 1.95 -14.39 9.71
N LEU A 244 0.81 -15.03 9.43
CA LEU A 244 -0.26 -15.24 10.41
C LEU A 244 0.18 -16.15 11.57
N ALA A 245 1.00 -17.16 11.30
CA ALA A 245 1.57 -18.01 12.34
C ALA A 245 2.56 -17.25 13.23
N ALA A 246 3.38 -16.37 12.66
CA ALA A 246 4.29 -15.50 13.41
C ALA A 246 3.53 -14.58 14.37
N VAL A 247 2.45 -13.95 13.89
CA VAL A 247 1.53 -13.15 14.72
C VAL A 247 0.95 -13.98 15.87
N ARG A 248 0.42 -15.17 15.60
CA ARG A 248 -0.16 -16.06 16.63
C ARG A 248 0.87 -16.58 17.64
N ALA A 249 2.15 -16.64 17.26
CA ALA A 249 3.23 -17.11 18.10
C ALA A 249 3.79 -16.04 19.05
N ARG A 250 3.33 -14.79 18.95
CA ARG A 250 3.78 -13.70 19.83
C ARG A 250 3.43 -13.99 21.30
N PRO A 251 4.33 -13.71 22.26
CA PRO A 251 4.03 -13.87 23.68
C PRO A 251 2.81 -13.05 24.15
N ALA A 252 2.61 -11.86 23.56
CA ALA A 252 1.51 -10.95 23.89
C ALA A 252 0.22 -11.19 23.08
N TYR A 253 0.18 -12.19 22.18
CA TYR A 253 -0.93 -12.40 21.25
C TYR A 253 -2.30 -12.44 21.93
N ALA A 254 -2.40 -13.08 23.10
CA ALA A 254 -3.67 -13.21 23.83
C ALA A 254 -4.23 -11.88 24.36
N SER A 255 -3.40 -10.85 24.48
CA SER A 255 -3.79 -9.48 24.88
C SER A 255 -3.85 -8.50 23.71
N GLU A 256 -3.49 -8.95 22.50
CA GLU A 256 -3.47 -8.13 21.30
C GLU A 256 -4.72 -8.39 20.44
N ARG A 257 -5.14 -7.36 19.71
CA ARG A 257 -6.28 -7.38 18.79
C ARG A 257 -5.76 -7.12 17.39
N TRP A 258 -5.52 -8.19 16.63
CA TRP A 258 -4.97 -8.11 15.28
C TRP A 258 -6.05 -7.96 14.22
N THR A 259 -5.93 -6.90 13.42
CA THR A 259 -6.62 -6.75 12.14
C THR A 259 -5.66 -7.09 11.01
N VAL A 260 -6.05 -8.02 10.15
CA VAL A 260 -5.31 -8.41 8.95
C VAL A 260 -6.06 -7.89 7.74
N VAL A 261 -5.35 -7.18 6.86
CA VAL A 261 -5.86 -6.72 5.57
C VAL A 261 -5.03 -7.35 4.47
N VAL A 262 -5.66 -7.89 3.44
CA VAL A 262 -4.99 -8.38 2.22
C VAL A 262 -5.59 -7.65 1.02
N ALA A 263 -4.73 -7.15 0.14
CA ALA A 263 -5.15 -6.43 -1.05
C ALA A 263 -4.25 -6.75 -2.24
N THR A 264 -4.78 -6.48 -3.42
CA THR A 264 -4.03 -6.47 -4.68
C THR A 264 -4.26 -5.15 -5.38
N ASP A 265 -3.24 -4.66 -6.05
CA ASP A 265 -3.16 -3.36 -6.68
C ASP A 265 -3.76 -3.33 -8.08
N HIS A 266 -3.64 -4.41 -8.86
CA HIS A 266 -4.29 -4.64 -10.16
C HIS A 266 -4.44 -6.13 -10.49
N GLY A 267 -4.96 -6.43 -11.70
CA GLY A 267 -4.99 -7.78 -12.25
C GLY A 267 -4.14 -7.94 -13.51
N HIS A 268 -4.32 -9.05 -14.21
CA HIS A 268 -3.57 -9.43 -15.41
C HIS A 268 -4.47 -9.97 -16.52
N THR A 269 -4.08 -9.81 -17.79
CA THR A 269 -4.74 -10.57 -18.86
C THR A 269 -4.43 -12.07 -18.76
N ASP A 270 -5.28 -12.90 -19.36
CA ASP A 270 -5.07 -14.36 -19.39
C ASP A 270 -3.74 -14.76 -20.06
N ALA A 271 -3.32 -14.00 -21.08
CA ALA A 271 -2.06 -14.21 -21.81
C ALA A 271 -0.85 -13.53 -21.17
N GLY A 272 -1.06 -12.74 -20.11
CA GLY A 272 -0.03 -11.98 -19.41
C GLY A 272 0.01 -10.50 -19.73
N GLY A 273 0.68 -9.76 -18.85
CA GLY A 273 0.72 -8.30 -18.88
C GLY A 273 -0.53 -7.62 -18.34
N HIS A 274 -0.41 -6.31 -18.14
CA HIS A 274 -1.42 -5.42 -17.58
C HIS A 274 -1.14 -3.97 -18.03
N GLY A 275 -1.89 -2.99 -17.49
CA GLY A 275 -1.77 -1.55 -17.79
C GLY A 275 -2.87 -0.99 -18.70
N GLY A 276 -3.67 -1.87 -19.30
CA GLY A 276 -4.81 -1.55 -20.15
C GLY A 276 -6.11 -1.28 -19.37
N SER A 277 -7.22 -1.62 -20.02
CA SER A 277 -8.58 -1.30 -19.54
C SER A 277 -9.53 -2.49 -19.57
N SER A 278 -9.02 -3.70 -19.83
CA SER A 278 -9.82 -4.92 -19.77
C SER A 278 -10.34 -5.14 -18.36
N ILE A 279 -11.39 -5.95 -18.22
CA ILE A 279 -11.94 -6.25 -16.90
C ILE A 279 -10.91 -7.02 -16.07
N GLU A 280 -10.19 -7.92 -16.70
CA GLU A 280 -9.17 -8.79 -16.12
C GLU A 280 -8.05 -7.98 -15.46
N GLU A 281 -7.56 -6.93 -16.13
CA GLU A 281 -6.52 -6.03 -15.61
C GLU A 281 -7.02 -5.12 -14.48
N ARG A 282 -8.31 -4.82 -14.47
CA ARG A 282 -8.93 -3.90 -13.50
C ARG A 282 -9.39 -4.59 -12.22
N ARG A 283 -9.44 -5.91 -12.19
CA ARG A 283 -9.93 -6.70 -11.05
C ARG A 283 -9.02 -6.51 -9.85
N THR A 284 -9.60 -6.04 -8.76
CA THR A 284 -8.93 -5.94 -7.47
C THR A 284 -9.85 -6.44 -6.35
N PHE A 285 -9.28 -6.62 -5.16
CA PHE A 285 -10.04 -6.96 -3.98
C PHE A 285 -9.41 -6.32 -2.74
N VAL A 286 -10.23 -6.20 -1.70
CA VAL A 286 -9.75 -6.00 -0.34
C VAL A 286 -10.42 -7.03 0.55
N LEU A 287 -9.60 -7.68 1.35
CA LEU A 287 -9.97 -8.67 2.34
C LEU A 287 -9.57 -8.14 3.71
N ALA A 288 -10.48 -8.10 4.67
CA ALA A 288 -10.18 -7.75 6.04
C ALA A 288 -10.67 -8.86 6.99
N SER A 289 -9.91 -9.12 8.05
CA SER A 289 -10.27 -10.06 9.12
C SER A 289 -9.73 -9.55 10.45
N GLY A 290 -10.51 -9.67 11.52
CA GLY A 290 -10.12 -9.18 12.84
C GLY A 290 -11.32 -8.71 13.67
N PRO A 291 -11.07 -8.16 14.87
CA PRO A 291 -12.12 -7.70 15.77
C PRO A 291 -13.02 -6.64 15.11
N GLY A 292 -14.34 -6.88 15.13
CA GLY A 292 -15.33 -5.98 14.54
C GLY A 292 -15.55 -6.15 13.04
N ILE A 293 -14.73 -6.95 12.35
CA ILE A 293 -14.93 -7.26 10.93
C ILE A 293 -15.93 -8.40 10.77
N ALA A 294 -16.91 -8.23 9.89
CA ALA A 294 -18.01 -9.18 9.71
C ALA A 294 -17.55 -10.43 8.91
N ALA A 295 -17.53 -11.58 9.58
CA ALA A 295 -17.18 -12.86 8.95
C ALA A 295 -18.17 -13.23 7.83
N GLY A 296 -17.64 -13.59 6.66
CA GLY A 296 -18.42 -14.00 5.49
C GLY A 296 -19.07 -12.86 4.71
N ALA A 297 -18.92 -11.60 5.14
CA ALA A 297 -19.52 -10.46 4.44
C ALA A 297 -18.88 -10.25 3.06
N ARG A 298 -19.72 -9.83 2.09
CA ARG A 298 -19.36 -9.59 0.69
C ARG A 298 -19.92 -8.24 0.19
N PRO A 299 -19.46 -7.11 0.75
CA PRO A 299 -19.89 -5.78 0.31
C PRO A 299 -19.56 -5.55 -1.18
N ALA A 300 -20.47 -4.85 -1.88
CA ALA A 300 -20.32 -4.53 -3.31
C ALA A 300 -19.54 -3.22 -3.56
N ASP A 301 -19.36 -2.40 -2.52
CA ASP A 301 -18.80 -1.06 -2.59
C ASP A 301 -17.37 -0.95 -2.02
N THR A 302 -16.71 -2.06 -1.69
CA THR A 302 -15.29 -2.08 -1.30
C THR A 302 -14.39 -1.60 -2.43
N ARG A 303 -13.39 -0.79 -2.10
CA ARG A 303 -12.41 -0.18 -3.01
C ARG A 303 -11.01 -0.23 -2.40
N LEU A 304 -9.97 -0.12 -3.23
CA LEU A 304 -8.58 -0.09 -2.76
C LEU A 304 -8.28 1.04 -1.76
N VAL A 305 -8.90 2.20 -1.97
CA VAL A 305 -8.77 3.33 -1.04
C VAL A 305 -9.21 3.00 0.39
N ASP A 306 -10.05 1.98 0.58
CA ASP A 306 -10.57 1.57 1.89
C ASP A 306 -9.51 0.91 2.78
N VAL A 307 -8.37 0.46 2.22
CA VAL A 307 -7.28 -0.15 2.99
C VAL A 307 -6.77 0.80 4.07
N THR A 308 -6.54 2.08 3.71
CA THR A 308 -6.11 3.09 4.69
C THR A 308 -7.17 3.28 5.78
N GLY A 309 -8.46 3.29 5.43
CA GLY A 309 -9.54 3.37 6.41
C GLY A 309 -9.57 2.18 7.38
N ALA A 310 -9.34 0.98 6.86
CA ALA A 310 -9.28 -0.24 7.65
C ALA A 310 -8.07 -0.27 8.60
N VAL A 311 -6.92 0.26 8.19
CA VAL A 311 -5.74 0.40 9.07
C VAL A 311 -6.06 1.26 10.29
N PHE A 312 -6.59 2.47 10.08
CA PHE A 312 -6.88 3.37 11.20
C PHE A 312 -7.96 2.81 12.13
N ARG A 313 -9.03 2.23 11.59
CA ARG A 313 -10.06 1.58 12.40
C ARG A 313 -9.55 0.36 13.15
N GLY A 314 -8.68 -0.42 12.53
CA GLY A 314 -8.04 -1.58 13.15
C GLY A 314 -7.22 -1.21 14.38
N LEU A 315 -6.69 0.02 14.43
CA LEU A 315 -5.99 0.62 15.58
C LEU A 315 -6.92 1.39 16.55
N GLY A 316 -8.24 1.33 16.34
CA GLY A 316 -9.22 2.08 17.15
C GLY A 316 -9.19 3.60 16.91
N LEU A 317 -8.59 4.05 15.82
CA LEU A 317 -8.44 5.46 15.48
C LEU A 317 -9.56 5.95 14.56
N ALA A 318 -9.78 7.27 14.59
CA ALA A 318 -10.59 7.94 13.60
C ALA A 318 -9.89 7.87 12.23
N VAL A 319 -10.67 7.60 11.18
CA VAL A 319 -10.17 7.65 9.80
C VAL A 319 -9.74 9.09 9.47
N PRO A 320 -8.54 9.30 8.89
CA PRO A 320 -8.07 10.64 8.53
C PRO A 320 -9.03 11.37 7.59
N ALA A 321 -9.17 12.68 7.78
CA ALA A 321 -9.91 13.50 6.83
C ALA A 321 -9.17 13.60 5.48
N GLY A 322 -9.92 13.80 4.40
CA GLY A 322 -9.34 14.01 3.07
C GLY A 322 -8.80 12.77 2.38
N ILE A 323 -9.20 11.58 2.84
CA ILE A 323 -9.03 10.32 2.09
C ILE A 323 -10.38 9.89 1.47
N ASP A 324 -10.33 9.16 0.37
CA ASP A 324 -11.51 8.62 -0.30
C ASP A 324 -11.99 7.31 0.33
N GLY A 325 -11.07 6.63 1.04
CA GLY A 325 -11.31 5.38 1.75
C GLY A 325 -12.46 5.46 2.75
N ARG A 326 -13.33 4.46 2.68
CA ARG A 326 -14.47 4.26 3.57
C ARG A 326 -14.26 3.00 4.40
N ARG A 327 -15.36 2.31 4.69
CA ARG A 327 -15.45 1.14 5.56
C ARG A 327 -15.49 -0.12 4.72
N ILE A 328 -14.87 -1.17 5.24
CA ILE A 328 -14.94 -2.51 4.65
C ILE A 328 -16.11 -3.31 5.25
N ASP A 329 -16.75 -2.82 6.33
CA ASP A 329 -17.81 -3.47 7.14
C ASP A 329 -19.21 -2.82 7.09
#